data_AF-A0A945NGV9-F1
#
_entry.id   AF-A0A945NGV9-F1
#
_cell.length_a   1.000
_cell.length_b   1.000
_cell.length_c   1.000
_cell.angle_alpha   90.00
_cell.angle_beta   90.00
_cell.angle_gamma   90.00
#
_symmetry.space_group_name_H-M   'P 1'
#
loop_
_entity.id
_entity.type
_entity.pdbx_description
1 polymer ?
#
loop_
_entity_poly.entity_id
_entity_poly.type
_entity_poly.pdbx_seq_one_letter_code
_entity_poly.pdbx_strand_id
1 'polypeptide(L)' 'LKDRRLGGIDGVLSESSAEIIATGNIGCLVQLASGTSTPVVHTVELLDWATGGPCPENLPH' A
#
# COMPACT_ATOMS: atom_id res chain seq x y z
N LEU A 1 -3.91 10.62 -16.47
CA LEU A 1 -2.71 9.77 -16.19
C LEU A 1 -2.74 9.13 -14.80
N LYS A 2 -3.11 9.87 -13.74
CA LYS A 2 -3.30 9.35 -12.37
C LYS A 2 -4.28 8.18 -12.34
N ASP A 3 -5.48 8.37 -12.90
CA ASP A 3 -6.56 7.37 -12.87
C ASP A 3 -6.19 6.08 -13.61
N ARG A 4 -5.42 6.19 -14.70
CA ARG A 4 -4.94 5.02 -15.46
C ARG A 4 -3.93 4.18 -14.67
N ARG A 5 -3.10 4.81 -13.82
CA ARG A 5 -2.14 4.07 -12.98
C ARG A 5 -2.86 3.34 -11.84
N LEU A 6 -3.86 3.98 -11.23
CA LEU A 6 -4.72 3.39 -10.21
C LEU A 6 -5.53 2.21 -10.75
N GLY A 7 -6.16 2.35 -11.92
CA GLY A 7 -6.88 1.22 -12.52
C GLY A 7 -5.99 0.01 -12.87
N GLY A 8 -4.71 0.25 -13.16
CA GLY A 8 -3.74 -0.84 -13.39
C GLY A 8 -3.39 -1.61 -12.12
N ILE A 9 -3.19 -0.91 -11.00
CA ILE A 9 -2.93 -1.58 -9.71
C ILE A 9 -4.19 -2.30 -9.21
N ASP A 10 -5.38 -1.73 -9.37
CA ASP A 10 -6.63 -2.35 -8.93
C ASP A 10 -6.87 -3.71 -9.64
N GLY A 11 -6.54 -3.78 -10.93
CA GLY A 11 -6.55 -5.03 -11.69
C GLY A 11 -5.62 -6.09 -11.06
N VAL A 12 -4.36 -5.72 -10.79
CA VAL A 12 -3.38 -6.62 -10.17
C VAL A 12 -3.83 -7.07 -8.78
N LEU A 13 -4.38 -6.17 -7.95
CA LEU A 13 -4.87 -6.50 -6.61
C LEU A 13 -5.99 -7.55 -6.67
N SER A 14 -6.93 -7.37 -7.60
CA SER A 14 -8.05 -8.32 -7.78
C SER A 14 -7.60 -9.72 -8.23
N GLU A 15 -6.56 -9.80 -9.06
CA GLU A 15 -6.03 -11.08 -9.54
C GLU A 15 -5.13 -11.78 -8.51
N SER A 16 -4.39 -11.01 -7.72
CA SER A 16 -3.40 -11.54 -6.78
C SER A 16 -3.95 -11.80 -5.37
N SER A 17 -5.20 -11.42 -5.09
CA SER A 17 -5.77 -11.42 -3.74
C SER A 17 -4.92 -10.64 -2.73
N ALA A 18 -4.19 -9.63 -3.20
CA ALA A 18 -3.36 -8.80 -2.35
C ALA A 18 -4.24 -7.81 -1.56
N GLU A 19 -4.02 -7.76 -0.26
CA GLU A 19 -4.83 -6.95 0.67
C GLU A 19 -4.19 -5.58 0.98
N ILE A 20 -2.92 -5.41 0.65
CA ILE A 20 -2.13 -4.21 0.96
C ILE A 20 -1.19 -3.83 -0.19
N ILE A 21 -0.84 -2.55 -0.30
CA ILE A 21 0.19 -2.03 -1.20
C ILE A 21 1.39 -1.58 -0.37
N ALA A 22 2.56 -2.18 -0.61
CA ALA A 22 3.81 -1.77 0.00
C ALA A 22 4.66 -0.94 -0.99
N THR A 23 5.20 0.19 -0.55
CA THR A 23 6.08 1.03 -1.37
C THR A 23 7.27 1.57 -0.58
N GLY A 24 8.45 1.63 -1.21
CA GLY A 24 9.64 2.31 -0.70
C GLY A 24 9.80 3.75 -1.18
N ASN A 25 8.87 4.25 -2.01
CA ASN A 25 8.89 5.61 -2.53
C ASN A 25 7.79 6.44 -1.83
N ILE A 26 8.20 7.43 -1.04
CA ILE A 26 7.30 8.31 -0.28
C ILE A 26 6.35 9.09 -1.20
N GLY A 27 6.83 9.55 -2.37
CA GLY A 27 5.98 10.21 -3.35
C GLY A 27 4.88 9.29 -3.87
N CYS A 28 5.20 8.02 -4.12
CA CYS A 28 4.20 7.01 -4.46
C CYS A 28 3.26 6.74 -3.29
N LEU A 29 3.76 6.65 -2.05
CA LEU A 29 2.94 6.45 -0.85
C LEU A 29 1.85 7.51 -0.75
N VAL A 30 2.23 8.79 -0.82
CA VAL A 30 1.28 9.91 -0.75
C VAL A 30 0.29 9.89 -1.92
N GLN A 31 0.78 9.63 -3.13
CA GLN A 31 -0.08 9.62 -4.33
C GLN A 31 -1.08 8.46 -4.33
N LEU A 32 -0.64 7.26 -3.93
CA LEU A 32 -1.47 6.07 -3.89
C LEU A 32 -2.45 6.11 -2.73
N ALA A 33 -2.01 6.49 -1.52
CA ALA A 33 -2.88 6.62 -0.35
C ALA A 33 -4.05 7.59 -0.60
N SER A 34 -3.86 8.63 -1.43
CA SER A 34 -4.94 9.55 -1.80
C SER A 34 -5.91 9.01 -2.88
N GLY A 35 -5.57 7.90 -3.53
CA GLY A 35 -6.22 7.43 -4.76
C GLY A 35 -6.79 6.01 -4.73
N THR A 36 -6.64 5.28 -3.62
CA THR A 36 -7.21 3.93 -3.46
C THR A 36 -7.69 3.73 -2.03
N SER A 37 -8.69 2.85 -1.85
CA SER A 37 -9.14 2.40 -0.53
C SER A 37 -8.29 1.26 0.03
N THR A 38 -7.42 0.67 -0.79
CA THR A 38 -6.50 -0.38 -0.35
C THR A 38 -5.44 0.23 0.59
N PRO A 39 -5.17 -0.38 1.76
CA PRO A 39 -4.11 0.08 2.65
C PRO A 39 -2.77 0.24 1.92
N VAL A 40 -2.17 1.42 2.02
CA VAL A 40 -0.83 1.71 1.47
C VAL A 40 0.12 1.95 2.63
N VAL A 41 1.20 1.18 2.69
CA VAL A 41 2.21 1.23 3.76
C VAL A 41 3.60 1.38 3.19
N HIS A 42 4.50 1.99 3.97
CA HIS A 42 5.90 2.02 3.60
C HIS A 42 6.54 0.66 3.86
N THR A 43 7.42 0.19 2.98
CA THR A 43 8.08 -1.11 3.13
C THR A 43 8.84 -1.22 4.47
N VAL A 44 9.41 -0.12 4.97
CA VAL A 44 10.08 -0.11 6.28
C VAL A 44 9.12 -0.37 7.44
N GLU A 45 7.88 0.14 7.39
CA GLU A 45 6.88 -0.11 8.45
C GLU A 45 6.52 -1.60 8.51
N LEU A 46 6.37 -2.25 7.35
CA LEU A 46 6.13 -3.70 7.28
C LEU A 46 7.30 -4.51 7.82
N LEU A 47 8.53 -4.11 7.52
CA LEU A 47 9.72 -4.77 8.02
C LEU A 47 9.83 -4.62 9.55
N ASP A 48 9.63 -3.41 10.06
CA ASP A 48 9.63 -3.15 11.50
C ASP A 48 8.61 -4.03 12.22
N TRP A 49 7.36 -4.05 11.73
CA TRP A 49 6.29 -4.91 12.26
C TRP A 49 6.65 -6.40 12.22
N ALA A 50 7.17 -6.89 11.09
CA ALA A 50 7.61 -8.28 10.95
C ALA A 50 8.75 -8.65 11.92
N THR A 51 9.51 -7.65 12.39
CA THR A 51 10.60 -7.83 13.36
C THR A 51 10.21 -7.53 14.81
N GLY A 52 8.91 -7.35 15.09
CA GLY A 52 8.39 -7.15 16.45
C GLY A 52 8.10 -5.69 16.82
N GLY A 53 8.19 -4.77 15.87
CA GLY A 53 7.70 -3.40 16.00
C GLY A 53 6.16 -3.31 16.01
N PRO A 54 5.60 -2.10 16.16
CA PRO A 54 4.16 -1.89 16.13
C PRO A 54 3.55 -2.21 14.76
N CYS A 55 2.26 -2.55 14.74
CA CYS A 55 1.52 -2.69 13.49
C CYS A 55 1.42 -1.31 12.80
N PRO A 56 1.63 -1.20 11.48
CA PRO A 56 1.51 0.07 10.78
C PRO A 56 0.11 0.67 10.89
N GLU A 57 0.01 1.98 11.15
CA GLU A 57 -1.26 2.67 11.43
C GLU A 57 -2.31 2.54 10.31
N ASN A 58 -1.85 2.37 9.06
CA ASN A 58 -2.71 2.27 7.90
C ASN A 58 -3.25 0.85 7.66
N LEU A 59 -2.83 -0.15 8.46
CA LEU A 59 -3.38 -1.50 8.38
C LEU A 59 -4.60 -1.65 9.31
N PRO A 60 -5.61 -2.42 8.92
CA PRO A 60 -6.70 -2.77 9.84
C PRO A 60 -6.15 -3.56 11.04
N HIS A 61 -6.71 -3.29 12.23
CA HIS A 61 -6.37 -3.93 13.50
C HIS A 61 -7.60 -4.61 14.10
#